data_AF-A0A6I5CIL4-F1
#
_entry.id   AF-A0A6I5CIL4-F1
#
_cell.length_a   1.000
_cell.length_b   1.000
_cell.length_c   1.000
_cell.angle_alpha   90.00
_cell.angle_beta   90.00
_cell.angle_gamma   90.00
#
_symmetry.space_group_name_H-M   'P 1'
#
loop_
_entity.id
_entity.type
_entity.pdbx_description
1 polymer ?
#
loop_
_entity_poly.entity_id
_entity_poly.type
_entity_poly.pdbx_seq_one_letter_code
_entity_poly.pdbx_strand_id
1 'polypeptide(L)'
;PRATYLAVGFLGLFYAFVVWIAIQAFGDAEVVRAAGEDPAGLFFSAISTYVGGWAADTMHVLIVTSVLASLLAFHNAINRYGLALAEEGVLPRALARVHPRHRSPCVTGIAQTLLGAAVVLAFAAGGADPYQQLLLWVNTPGMLGLLVLQLLAALAVPLYFRRVSHQEGVLRTVVAPVTAAVLLSAAIVLVVTHLDLFTGASAAVNTTLVAVVPLIFLAGFPLARWLRRHRPGVYERFAAEPADGTEADAAP
;
A
#
# COMPACT_ATOMS: atom_id res chain seq x y z
N PRO A 1 5.97 -9.59 -17.37
CA PRO A 1 5.08 -10.54 -16.64
C PRO A 1 5.79 -11.62 -15.82
N ARG A 2 6.83 -12.30 -16.33
CA ARG A 2 7.49 -13.42 -15.62
C ARG A 2 8.08 -13.02 -14.25
N ALA A 3 8.71 -11.84 -14.19
CA ALA A 3 9.29 -11.33 -12.95
C ALA A 3 8.24 -11.15 -11.84
N THR A 4 7.07 -10.59 -12.14
CA THR A 4 5.99 -10.39 -11.16
C THR A 4 5.44 -11.72 -10.65
N TYR A 5 5.19 -12.69 -11.54
CA TYR A 5 4.69 -14.01 -11.12
C TYR A 5 5.72 -14.75 -10.25
N LEU A 6 7.00 -14.68 -10.60
CA LEU A 6 8.06 -15.31 -9.82
C LEU A 6 8.22 -14.63 -8.46
N ALA A 7 8.16 -13.29 -8.41
CA ALA A 7 8.23 -12.54 -7.16
C ALA A 7 7.06 -12.88 -6.22
N VAL A 8 5.82 -12.91 -6.73
CA VAL A 8 4.63 -13.24 -5.92
C VAL A 8 4.69 -14.70 -5.45
N GLY A 9 5.05 -15.63 -6.33
CA GLY A 9 5.18 -17.06 -5.98
C GLY A 9 6.26 -17.30 -4.94
N PHE A 10 7.43 -16.69 -5.11
CA PHE A 10 8.52 -16.74 -4.13
C PHE A 10 8.08 -16.15 -2.78
N LEU A 11 7.46 -14.96 -2.77
CA LEU A 11 7.03 -14.30 -1.55
C LEU A 11 5.99 -15.13 -0.79
N GLY A 12 5.00 -15.68 -1.49
CA GLY A 12 3.98 -16.53 -0.88
C GLY A 12 4.58 -17.80 -0.26
N LEU A 13 5.46 -18.49 -0.98
CA LEU A 13 6.13 -19.69 -0.48
C LEU A 13 7.05 -19.36 0.70
N PHE A 14 7.82 -18.28 0.59
CA PHE A 14 8.75 -17.85 1.64
C PHE A 14 8.01 -17.45 2.92
N TYR A 15 6.91 -16.70 2.82
CA TYR A 15 6.09 -16.37 3.98
C TYR A 15 5.43 -17.59 4.62
N ALA A 16 4.89 -18.51 3.81
CA ALA A 16 4.35 -19.77 4.33
C ALA A 16 5.42 -20.58 5.08
N PHE A 17 6.64 -20.62 4.54
CA PHE A 17 7.79 -21.28 5.17
C PHE A 17 8.19 -20.62 6.49
N VAL A 18 8.25 -19.29 6.54
CA VAL A 18 8.58 -18.53 7.78
C VAL A 18 7.51 -18.75 8.86
N VAL A 19 6.22 -18.69 8.51
CA VAL A 19 5.13 -18.98 9.43
C VAL A 19 5.18 -20.43 9.93
N TRP A 20 5.46 -21.38 9.03
CA TRP A 20 5.62 -22.78 9.40
C TRP A 20 6.78 -22.97 10.38
N ILE A 21 7.94 -22.34 10.16
CA ILE A 21 9.06 -22.37 11.11
C ILE A 21 8.63 -21.81 12.48
N ALA A 22 7.92 -20.69 12.52
CA ALA A 22 7.46 -20.11 13.78
C ALA A 22 6.53 -21.07 14.53
N ILE A 23 5.61 -21.73 13.82
CA ILE A 23 4.74 -22.76 14.41
C ILE A 23 5.57 -23.94 14.95
N GLN A 24 6.61 -24.38 14.24
CA GLN A 24 7.50 -25.44 14.73
C GLN A 24 8.35 -25.01 15.94
N ALA A 25 8.74 -23.73 16.01
CA ALA A 25 9.56 -23.18 17.08
C ALA A 25 8.76 -23.04 18.39
N PHE A 26 7.51 -22.59 18.33
CA PHE A 26 6.71 -22.39 19.55
C PHE A 26 5.79 -23.58 19.87
N GLY A 27 5.41 -24.38 18.87
CA GLY A 27 4.33 -25.36 18.98
C GLY A 27 2.97 -24.73 18.61
N ASP A 28 2.03 -25.58 18.21
CA ASP A 28 0.71 -25.20 17.70
C ASP A 28 -0.16 -24.46 18.73
N ALA A 29 -0.18 -24.93 19.98
CA ALA A 29 -0.97 -24.30 21.04
C ALA A 29 -0.36 -22.97 21.54
N GLU A 30 0.96 -22.89 21.57
CA GLU A 30 1.67 -21.81 22.24
C GLU A 30 1.97 -20.63 21.30
N VAL A 31 2.11 -20.88 20.00
CA VAL A 31 2.41 -19.83 19.01
C VAL A 31 1.33 -18.75 18.98
N VAL A 32 0.06 -19.13 19.16
CA VAL A 32 -1.07 -18.17 19.17
C VAL A 32 -1.00 -17.28 20.41
N ARG A 33 -0.68 -17.86 21.57
CA ARG A 33 -0.52 -17.11 22.83
C ARG A 33 0.66 -16.16 22.74
N ALA A 34 1.83 -16.67 22.30
CA ALA A 34 3.04 -15.88 22.14
C ALA A 34 2.86 -14.73 21.15
N ALA A 35 2.18 -14.98 20.02
CA ALA A 35 1.87 -13.95 19.02
C ALA A 35 0.86 -12.91 19.53
N GLY A 36 -0.04 -13.29 20.43
CA GLY A 36 -0.99 -12.35 21.06
C GLY A 36 -0.35 -11.46 22.12
N GLU A 37 0.64 -11.96 22.85
CA GLU A 37 1.35 -11.20 23.89
C GLU A 37 2.43 -10.27 23.33
N ASP A 38 3.26 -10.79 22.42
CA ASP A 38 4.34 -10.03 21.78
C ASP A 38 4.48 -10.38 20.29
N PRO A 39 3.58 -9.85 19.45
CA PRO A 39 3.64 -10.10 18.00
C PRO A 39 4.94 -9.61 17.37
N ALA A 40 5.54 -8.54 17.89
CA ALA A 40 6.75 -7.93 17.35
C ALA A 40 8.01 -8.73 17.73
N GLY A 41 8.06 -9.22 18.98
CA GLY A 41 9.18 -10.00 19.51
C GLY A 41 9.14 -11.49 19.18
N LEU A 42 8.01 -12.03 18.69
CA LEU A 42 7.84 -13.47 18.41
C LEU A 42 9.01 -14.06 17.61
N PHE A 43 9.37 -13.45 16.48
CA PHE A 43 10.44 -13.95 15.62
C PHE A 43 11.84 -13.73 16.22
N PHE A 44 12.04 -12.63 16.95
CA PHE A 44 13.31 -12.34 17.64
C PHE A 44 13.56 -13.30 18.79
N SER A 45 12.52 -13.62 19.55
CA SER A 45 12.56 -14.60 20.64
C SER A 45 12.90 -16.00 20.09
N ALA A 46 12.25 -16.41 19.00
CA ALA A 46 12.54 -17.68 18.36
C ALA A 46 14.00 -17.76 17.87
N ILE A 47 14.47 -16.78 17.10
CA ILE A 47 15.83 -16.85 16.55
C ILE A 47 16.90 -16.74 17.64
N SER A 48 16.65 -15.95 18.69
CA SER A 48 17.55 -15.88 19.84
C SER A 48 17.62 -17.21 20.59
N THR A 49 16.50 -17.92 20.73
CA THR A 49 16.42 -19.20 21.44
C THR A 49 17.10 -20.33 20.66
N TYR A 50 16.85 -20.43 19.35
CA TYR A 50 17.29 -21.57 18.54
C TYR A 50 18.63 -21.36 17.82
N VAL A 51 19.07 -20.12 17.61
CA VAL A 51 20.32 -19.79 16.87
C VAL A 51 21.30 -19.01 17.75
N GLY A 52 20.80 -18.08 18.54
CA GLY A 52 21.57 -17.26 19.48
C GLY A 52 21.46 -15.76 19.24
N GLY A 53 21.93 -14.96 20.21
CA GLY A 53 21.75 -13.49 20.22
C GLY A 53 22.32 -12.77 18.99
N TRP A 54 23.47 -13.21 18.46
CA TRP A 54 24.09 -12.59 17.27
C TRP A 54 23.17 -12.64 16.02
N ALA A 55 22.34 -13.68 15.91
CA ALA A 55 21.42 -13.85 14.81
C ALA A 55 20.21 -12.90 14.98
N ALA A 56 19.75 -12.68 16.21
CA ALA A 56 18.75 -11.68 16.51
C ALA A 56 19.26 -10.25 16.21
N ASP A 57 20.50 -9.92 16.57
CA ASP A 57 21.11 -8.62 16.25
C ASP A 57 21.19 -8.40 14.74
N THR A 58 21.61 -9.42 13.99
CA THR A 58 21.64 -9.38 12.52
C THR A 58 20.23 -9.17 11.95
N MET A 59 19.23 -9.87 12.48
CA MET A 59 17.82 -9.69 12.08
C MET A 59 17.34 -8.26 12.33
N HIS A 60 17.70 -7.63 13.46
CA HIS A 60 17.37 -6.23 13.72
C HIS A 60 17.95 -5.29 12.65
N VAL A 61 19.23 -5.46 12.31
CA VAL A 61 19.87 -4.65 11.26
C VAL A 61 19.17 -4.83 9.90
N LEU A 62 18.83 -6.06 9.54
CA LEU A 62 18.12 -6.36 8.29
C LEU A 62 16.70 -5.76 8.26
N ILE A 63 15.98 -5.80 9.37
CA ILE A 63 14.63 -5.20 9.46
C ILE A 63 14.72 -3.68 9.35
N VAL A 64 15.62 -3.03 10.08
CA VAL A 64 15.79 -1.57 10.04
C VAL A 64 16.15 -1.11 8.62
N THR A 65 17.09 -1.80 7.96
CA THR A 65 17.49 -1.46 6.58
C THR A 65 16.35 -1.70 5.57
N SER A 66 15.60 -2.81 5.71
CA SER A 66 14.43 -3.11 4.87
C SER A 66 13.31 -2.07 5.03
N VAL A 67 13.02 -1.65 6.26
CA VAL A 67 12.02 -0.63 6.56
C VAL A 67 12.43 0.72 5.97
N LEU A 68 13.69 1.13 6.12
CA LEU A 68 14.22 2.35 5.51
C LEU A 68 14.13 2.32 3.98
N ALA A 69 14.49 1.20 3.35
CA ALA A 69 14.39 1.03 1.90
C ALA A 69 12.93 1.11 1.43
N SER A 70 11.99 0.50 2.17
CA SER A 70 10.55 0.53 1.88
C SER A 70 9.98 1.95 2.02
N LEU A 71 10.34 2.67 3.08
CA LEU A 71 9.95 4.07 3.30
C LEU A 71 10.44 4.96 2.16
N LEU A 72 11.68 4.79 1.71
CA LEU A 72 12.23 5.54 0.59
C LEU A 72 11.49 5.23 -0.72
N ALA A 73 11.14 3.97 -0.97
CA ALA A 73 10.35 3.57 -2.12
C ALA A 73 8.95 4.22 -2.11
N PHE A 74 8.26 4.20 -0.96
CA PHE A 74 6.97 4.87 -0.82
C PHE A 74 7.08 6.39 -0.97
N HIS A 75 8.12 7.01 -0.41
CA HIS A 75 8.37 8.44 -0.58
C HIS A 75 8.51 8.83 -2.05
N ASN A 76 9.30 8.06 -2.80
CA ASN A 76 9.46 8.29 -4.23
C ASN A 76 8.17 8.04 -5.03
N ALA A 77 7.42 7.00 -4.69
CA ALA A 77 6.15 6.71 -5.36
C ALA A 77 5.13 7.84 -5.14
N ILE A 78 4.92 8.25 -3.88
CA ILE A 78 3.97 9.32 -3.53
C ILE A 78 4.36 10.64 -4.21
N ASN A 79 5.65 10.99 -4.25
CA ASN A 79 6.10 12.19 -4.93
C ASN A 79 5.82 12.18 -6.43
N ARG A 80 6.00 11.02 -7.08
CA ARG A 80 5.69 10.85 -8.51
C ARG A 80 4.18 10.95 -8.79
N TYR A 81 3.36 10.29 -7.97
CA TYR A 81 1.90 10.38 -8.09
C TYR A 81 1.38 11.78 -7.80
N GLY A 82 1.92 12.45 -6.76
CA GLY A 82 1.55 13.81 -6.42
C GLY A 82 1.95 14.81 -7.51
N LEU A 83 3.11 14.64 -8.14
CA LEU A 83 3.52 15.43 -9.31
C LEU A 83 2.54 15.23 -10.47
N ALA A 84 2.26 13.99 -10.85
CA ALA A 84 1.33 13.67 -11.95
C ALA A 84 -0.07 14.28 -11.72
N LEU A 85 -0.61 14.11 -10.50
CA LEU A 85 -1.90 14.71 -10.13
C LEU A 85 -1.88 16.24 -10.15
N ALA A 86 -0.74 16.87 -9.85
CA ALA A 86 -0.59 18.32 -9.91
C ALA A 86 -0.46 18.84 -11.36
N GLU A 87 0.23 18.11 -12.23
CA GLU A 87 0.35 18.41 -13.67
C GLU A 87 -0.99 18.30 -14.39
N GLU A 88 -1.78 17.28 -14.03
CA GLU A 88 -3.15 17.09 -14.53
C GLU A 88 -4.13 18.14 -13.95
N GLY A 89 -3.74 18.87 -12.90
CA GLY A 89 -4.53 19.96 -12.31
C GLY A 89 -5.54 19.53 -11.26
N VAL A 90 -5.42 18.28 -10.76
CA VAL A 90 -6.18 17.74 -9.62
C VAL A 90 -5.66 18.31 -8.30
N LEU A 91 -4.33 18.44 -8.17
CA LEU A 91 -3.67 19.09 -7.02
C LEU A 91 -3.26 20.54 -7.33
N PRO A 92 -2.91 21.35 -6.30
CA PRO A 92 -2.43 22.71 -6.50
C PRO A 92 -1.21 22.75 -7.43
N ARG A 93 -1.21 23.65 -8.42
CA ARG A 93 -0.11 23.80 -9.41
C ARG A 93 1.27 24.04 -8.78
N ALA A 94 1.33 24.53 -7.54
CA ALA A 94 2.59 24.69 -6.82
C ALA A 94 3.32 23.35 -6.59
N LEU A 95 2.58 22.24 -6.44
CA LEU A 95 3.14 20.89 -6.30
C LEU A 95 3.67 20.32 -7.63
N ALA A 96 3.29 20.91 -8.77
CA ALA A 96 3.80 20.50 -10.08
C ALA A 96 5.23 21.00 -10.37
N ARG A 97 5.88 21.69 -9.42
CA ARG A 97 7.22 22.23 -9.61
C ARG A 97 8.28 21.15 -9.47
N VAL A 98 9.13 21.07 -10.49
CA VAL A 98 10.23 20.12 -10.57
C VAL A 98 11.56 20.87 -10.41
N HIS A 99 12.54 20.25 -9.75
CA HIS A 99 13.88 20.83 -9.58
C HIS A 99 14.57 21.04 -10.93
N PRO A 100 15.09 22.25 -11.24
CA PRO A 100 15.61 22.58 -12.58
C PRO A 100 16.81 21.72 -13.01
N ARG A 101 17.65 21.28 -12.05
CA ARG A 101 18.86 20.49 -12.34
C ARG A 101 18.68 18.98 -12.24
N HIS A 102 17.82 18.51 -11.33
CA HIS A 102 17.71 17.09 -10.96
C HIS A 102 16.40 16.46 -11.46
N ARG A 103 15.51 17.27 -12.03
CA ARG A 103 14.18 16.87 -12.50
C ARG A 103 13.37 16.10 -11.44
N SER A 104 13.64 16.35 -10.16
CA SER A 104 12.95 15.72 -9.04
C SER A 104 11.75 16.56 -8.57
N PRO A 105 10.63 15.93 -8.15
CA PRO A 105 9.46 16.62 -7.59
C PRO A 105 9.74 17.20 -6.20
N CYS A 106 10.55 18.25 -6.13
CA CYS A 106 11.07 18.82 -4.89
C CYS A 106 9.96 19.38 -3.99
N VAL A 107 8.97 20.07 -4.56
CA VAL A 107 7.89 20.68 -3.76
C VAL A 107 6.96 19.61 -3.18
N THR A 108 6.60 18.59 -3.97
CA THR A 108 5.81 17.45 -3.47
C THR A 108 6.56 16.68 -2.38
N GLY A 109 7.87 16.46 -2.56
CA GLY A 109 8.73 15.82 -1.56
C GLY A 109 8.82 16.58 -0.25
N ILE A 110 8.97 17.90 -0.30
CA ILE A 110 8.97 18.75 0.90
C ILE A 110 7.60 18.69 1.58
N ALA A 111 6.50 18.83 0.83
CA ALA A 111 5.16 18.77 1.39
C ALA A 111 4.87 17.43 2.07
N GLN A 112 5.26 16.31 1.44
CA GLN A 112 5.13 14.99 2.04
C GLN A 112 6.00 14.84 3.29
N THR A 113 7.24 15.32 3.26
CA THR A 113 8.16 15.24 4.42
C THR A 113 7.63 16.06 5.59
N LEU A 114 7.14 17.27 5.34
CA LEU A 114 6.53 18.12 6.36
C LEU A 114 5.27 17.48 6.94
N LEU A 115 4.42 16.88 6.10
CA LEU A 115 3.25 16.15 6.56
C LEU A 115 3.66 14.96 7.44
N GLY A 116 4.63 14.16 7.01
CA GLY A 116 5.16 13.04 7.79
C GLY A 116 5.73 13.50 9.14
N ALA A 117 6.56 14.55 9.14
CA ALA A 117 7.12 15.14 10.35
C ALA A 117 6.02 15.66 11.29
N ALA A 118 4.98 16.31 10.77
CA ALA A 118 3.85 16.78 11.57
C ALA A 118 3.10 15.61 12.23
N VAL A 119 2.86 14.51 11.51
CA VAL A 119 2.22 13.31 12.06
C VAL A 119 3.10 12.70 13.15
N VAL A 120 4.40 12.53 12.91
CA VAL A 120 5.35 11.99 13.90
C VAL A 120 5.38 12.87 15.16
N LEU A 121 5.49 14.19 15.01
CA LEU A 121 5.50 15.13 16.13
C LEU A 121 4.18 15.15 16.91
N ALA A 122 3.04 15.01 16.23
CA ALA A 122 1.73 14.95 16.89
C ALA A 122 1.60 13.69 17.76
N PHE A 123 2.03 12.53 17.25
CA PHE A 123 2.05 11.28 18.03
C PHE A 123 3.06 11.34 19.18
N ALA A 124 4.25 11.91 18.94
CA ALA A 124 5.26 12.09 19.97
C ALA A 124 4.79 13.02 21.10
N ALA A 125 4.12 14.13 20.77
CA ALA A 125 3.53 15.05 21.74
C ALA A 125 2.40 14.39 22.56
N GLY A 126 1.69 13.43 21.97
CA GLY A 126 0.69 12.60 22.66
C GLY A 126 1.28 11.46 23.51
N GLY A 127 2.60 11.27 23.53
CA GLY A 127 3.26 10.17 24.24
C GLY A 127 2.96 8.79 23.66
N ALA A 128 2.62 8.72 22.37
CA ALA A 128 2.24 7.47 21.71
C ALA A 128 3.46 6.58 21.42
N ASP A 129 3.26 5.27 21.49
CA ASP A 129 4.29 4.29 21.14
C ASP A 129 4.67 4.38 19.64
N PRO A 130 5.96 4.51 19.30
CA PRO A 130 6.40 4.67 17.90
C PRO A 130 6.06 3.48 17.00
N TYR A 131 5.96 2.27 17.55
CA TYR A 131 5.73 1.06 16.78
C TYR A 131 4.25 0.68 16.81
N GLN A 132 3.72 0.35 17.97
CA GLN A 132 2.36 -0.17 18.15
C GLN A 132 1.29 0.84 17.75
N GLN A 133 1.54 2.14 17.98
CA GLN A 133 0.56 3.17 17.67
C GLN A 133 0.92 3.91 16.39
N LEU A 134 2.08 4.57 16.32
CA LEU A 134 2.42 5.35 15.13
C LEU A 134 2.56 4.49 13.87
N LEU A 135 3.43 3.48 13.88
CA LEU A 135 3.69 2.67 12.69
C LEU A 135 2.45 1.87 12.29
N LEU A 136 1.86 1.10 13.21
CA LEU A 136 0.73 0.23 12.87
C LEU A 136 -0.53 1.03 12.54
N TRP A 137 -0.88 2.06 13.30
CA TRP A 137 -2.13 2.79 13.04
C TRP A 137 -2.04 3.64 11.78
N VAL A 138 -0.90 4.26 11.47
CA VAL A 138 -0.75 5.05 10.23
C VAL A 138 -0.67 4.16 9.00
N ASN A 139 -0.04 2.98 9.09
CA ASN A 139 0.09 2.07 7.96
C ASN A 139 -1.20 1.29 7.65
N THR A 140 -2.01 0.99 8.68
CA THR A 140 -3.21 0.14 8.54
C THR A 140 -4.21 0.66 7.49
N PRO A 141 -4.62 1.94 7.48
CA PRO A 141 -5.50 2.47 6.43
C PRO A 141 -4.86 2.41 5.04
N GLY A 142 -3.54 2.59 4.94
CA GLY A 142 -2.80 2.49 3.66
C GLY A 142 -2.82 1.08 3.09
N MET A 143 -2.57 0.08 3.93
CA MET A 143 -2.67 -1.34 3.58
C MET A 143 -4.08 -1.71 3.11
N LEU A 144 -5.10 -1.36 3.90
CA LEU A 144 -6.50 -1.62 3.55
C LEU A 144 -6.91 -0.90 2.27
N GLY A 145 -6.51 0.36 2.11
CA GLY A 145 -6.75 1.14 0.90
C GLY A 145 -6.14 0.51 -0.35
N LEU A 146 -4.92 -0.03 -0.24
CA LEU A 146 -4.26 -0.74 -1.33
C LEU A 146 -5.01 -2.03 -1.70
N LEU A 147 -5.46 -2.83 -0.73
CA LEU A 147 -6.25 -4.03 -0.97
C LEU A 147 -7.58 -3.71 -1.67
N VAL A 148 -8.28 -2.66 -1.22
CA VAL A 148 -9.52 -2.19 -1.86
C VAL A 148 -9.24 -1.71 -3.28
N LEU A 149 -8.16 -0.95 -3.50
CA LEU A 149 -7.76 -0.51 -4.84
C LEU A 149 -7.48 -1.70 -5.78
N GLN A 150 -6.76 -2.71 -5.30
CA GLN A 150 -6.48 -3.94 -6.04
C GLN A 150 -7.77 -4.72 -6.35
N LEU A 151 -8.71 -4.77 -5.40
CA LEU A 151 -10.02 -5.40 -5.61
C LEU A 151 -10.82 -4.65 -6.70
N LEU A 152 -10.88 -3.33 -6.63
CA LEU A 152 -11.55 -2.50 -7.63
C LEU A 152 -10.92 -2.67 -9.02
N ALA A 153 -9.59 -2.74 -9.09
CA ALA A 153 -8.88 -3.02 -10.33
C ALA A 153 -9.24 -4.41 -10.88
N ALA A 154 -9.26 -5.45 -10.03
CA ALA A 154 -9.65 -6.80 -10.41
C ALA A 154 -11.09 -6.87 -10.92
N LEU A 155 -12.02 -6.11 -10.33
CA LEU A 155 -13.41 -5.99 -10.79
C LEU A 155 -13.55 -5.17 -12.08
N ALA A 156 -12.68 -4.18 -12.30
CA ALA A 156 -12.69 -3.34 -13.49
C ALA A 156 -12.28 -4.11 -14.75
N VAL A 157 -11.34 -5.05 -14.64
CA VAL A 157 -10.84 -5.85 -15.78
C VAL A 157 -11.95 -6.58 -16.56
N PRO A 158 -12.79 -7.44 -15.94
CA PRO A 158 -13.84 -8.14 -16.69
C PRO A 158 -14.90 -7.18 -17.22
N LEU A 159 -15.18 -6.07 -16.52
CA LEU A 159 -16.11 -5.04 -17.00
C LEU A 159 -15.57 -4.30 -18.22
N TYR A 160 -14.27 -4.06 -18.28
CA TYR A 160 -13.58 -3.44 -19.40
C TYR A 160 -13.60 -4.36 -20.63
N PHE A 161 -13.16 -5.61 -20.49
CA PHE A 161 -13.11 -6.57 -21.60
C PHE A 161 -14.51 -6.94 -22.13
N ARG A 162 -15.57 -6.79 -21.32
CA ARG A 162 -16.96 -6.92 -21.82
C ARG A 162 -17.41 -5.78 -22.73
N ARG A 163 -16.72 -4.63 -22.72
CA ARG A 163 -17.08 -3.44 -23.50
C ARG A 163 -16.20 -3.25 -24.74
N VAL A 164 -15.02 -3.85 -24.76
CA VAL A 164 -14.02 -3.68 -25.83
C VAL A 164 -13.87 -4.98 -26.60
N SER A 165 -13.82 -4.92 -27.93
CA SER A 165 -13.53 -6.10 -28.75
C SER A 165 -12.09 -6.55 -28.50
N HIS A 166 -11.87 -7.82 -28.18
CA HIS A 166 -10.55 -8.36 -27.87
C HIS A 166 -10.38 -9.79 -28.38
N GLN A 167 -9.13 -10.23 -28.52
CA GLN A 167 -8.76 -11.61 -28.84
C GLN A 167 -8.18 -12.38 -27.63
N GLU A 168 -8.15 -11.74 -26.46
CA GLU A 168 -7.63 -12.36 -25.23
C GLU A 168 -8.52 -13.50 -24.72
N GLY A 169 -7.89 -14.55 -24.19
CA GLY A 169 -8.58 -15.74 -23.70
C GLY A 169 -9.30 -15.55 -22.36
N VAL A 170 -10.35 -16.35 -22.14
CA VAL A 170 -11.23 -16.33 -20.96
C VAL A 170 -10.48 -16.42 -19.63
N LEU A 171 -9.33 -17.11 -19.61
CA LEU A 171 -8.48 -17.22 -18.44
C LEU A 171 -8.01 -15.85 -17.92
N ARG A 172 -7.60 -14.95 -18.83
CA ARG A 172 -7.04 -13.64 -18.49
C ARG A 172 -8.12 -12.59 -18.29
N THR A 173 -9.23 -12.70 -18.99
CA THR A 173 -10.30 -11.68 -18.99
C THR A 173 -11.36 -11.92 -17.93
N VAL A 174 -11.59 -13.17 -17.52
CA VAL A 174 -12.65 -13.53 -16.57
C VAL A 174 -12.12 -14.34 -15.40
N VAL A 175 -11.48 -15.49 -15.64
CA VAL A 175 -11.13 -16.43 -14.55
C VAL A 175 -10.14 -15.80 -13.57
N ALA A 176 -9.01 -15.31 -14.05
CA ALA A 176 -7.99 -14.72 -13.17
C ALA A 176 -8.50 -13.47 -12.41
N PRO A 177 -9.17 -12.49 -13.05
CA PRO A 177 -9.70 -11.33 -12.34
C PRO A 177 -10.80 -11.68 -11.32
N VAL A 178 -11.72 -12.60 -11.66
CA VAL A 178 -12.78 -13.02 -10.73
C VAL A 178 -12.20 -13.78 -9.54
N THR A 179 -11.27 -14.70 -9.77
CA THR A 179 -10.58 -15.40 -8.68
C THR A 179 -9.81 -14.41 -7.79
N ALA A 180 -9.10 -13.44 -8.39
CA ALA A 180 -8.43 -12.38 -7.63
C ALA A 180 -9.42 -11.57 -6.80
N ALA A 181 -10.57 -11.18 -7.35
CA ALA A 181 -11.60 -10.44 -6.63
C ALA A 181 -12.16 -11.23 -5.43
N VAL A 182 -12.41 -12.54 -5.60
CA VAL A 182 -12.88 -13.41 -4.51
C VAL A 182 -11.82 -13.52 -3.41
N LEU A 183 -10.56 -13.81 -3.78
CA LEU A 183 -9.47 -13.96 -2.81
C LEU A 183 -9.15 -12.65 -2.08
N LEU A 184 -9.12 -11.52 -2.79
CA LEU A 184 -8.92 -10.20 -2.18
C LEU A 184 -10.08 -9.82 -1.26
N SER A 185 -11.32 -10.15 -1.63
CA SER A 185 -12.48 -9.93 -0.76
C SER A 185 -12.36 -10.75 0.53
N ALA A 186 -11.99 -12.03 0.43
CA ALA A 186 -11.75 -12.88 1.60
C ALA A 186 -10.61 -12.34 2.47
N ALA A 187 -9.50 -11.89 1.87
CA ALA A 187 -8.39 -11.29 2.59
C ALA A 187 -8.78 -10.00 3.33
N ILE A 188 -9.55 -9.11 2.67
CA ILE A 188 -10.06 -7.89 3.31
C ILE A 188 -10.95 -8.24 4.51
N VAL A 189 -11.86 -9.20 4.36
CA VAL A 189 -12.70 -9.66 5.47
C VAL A 189 -11.84 -10.17 6.62
N LEU A 190 -10.85 -11.01 6.34
CA LEU A 190 -9.98 -11.57 7.38
C LEU A 190 -9.17 -10.50 8.12
N VAL A 191 -8.62 -9.53 7.39
CA VAL A 191 -7.86 -8.42 7.97
C VAL A 191 -8.75 -7.52 8.83
N VAL A 192 -9.96 -7.23 8.39
CA VAL A 192 -10.90 -6.38 9.15
C VAL A 192 -11.41 -7.10 10.40
N THR A 193 -11.65 -8.41 10.33
CA THR A 193 -12.15 -9.18 11.48
C THR A 193 -11.08 -9.45 12.54
N HIS A 194 -9.81 -9.54 12.14
CA HIS A 194 -8.67 -9.78 13.05
C HIS A 194 -7.76 -8.57 13.18
N LEU A 195 -8.30 -7.37 12.94
CA LEU A 195 -7.51 -6.13 12.96
C LEU A 195 -6.97 -5.81 14.35
N ASP A 196 -7.68 -6.25 15.39
CA ASP A 196 -7.29 -6.14 16.79
C ASP A 196 -5.99 -6.88 17.08
N LEU A 197 -5.79 -8.08 16.51
CA LEU A 197 -4.53 -8.82 16.61
C LEU A 197 -3.36 -8.05 16.00
N PHE A 198 -3.63 -7.27 14.96
CA PHE A 198 -2.60 -6.49 14.27
C PHE A 198 -2.30 -5.17 14.97
N THR A 199 -3.30 -4.48 15.50
CA THR A 199 -3.19 -3.10 16.01
C THR A 199 -3.04 -3.02 17.52
N GLY A 200 -3.42 -4.06 18.27
CA GLY A 200 -3.50 -4.06 19.72
C GLY A 200 -4.43 -3.00 20.31
N ALA A 201 -5.29 -2.38 19.47
CA ALA A 201 -6.05 -1.19 19.82
C ALA A 201 -7.51 -1.48 20.15
N SER A 202 -8.16 -0.52 20.81
CA SER A 202 -9.59 -0.61 21.13
C SER A 202 -10.46 -0.71 19.87
N ALA A 203 -11.66 -1.28 20.02
CA ALA A 203 -12.63 -1.37 18.93
C ALA A 203 -12.95 -0.01 18.28
N ALA A 204 -12.95 1.08 19.05
CA ALA A 204 -13.21 2.42 18.54
C ALA A 204 -12.09 2.91 17.60
N VAL A 205 -10.83 2.67 17.97
CA VAL A 205 -9.66 3.00 17.13
C VAL A 205 -9.69 2.17 15.85
N ASN A 206 -9.90 0.86 15.97
CA ASN A 206 -9.95 -0.05 14.82
C ASN A 206 -11.07 0.31 13.84
N THR A 207 -12.26 0.62 14.36
CA THR A 207 -13.37 1.10 13.55
C THR A 207 -13.01 2.38 12.81
N THR A 208 -12.31 3.31 13.47
CA THR A 208 -11.87 4.57 12.86
C THR A 208 -10.86 4.30 11.73
N LEU A 209 -9.85 3.46 11.98
CA LEU A 209 -8.84 3.11 10.98
C LEU A 209 -9.44 2.45 9.73
N VAL A 210 -10.40 1.53 9.93
CA VAL A 210 -11.12 0.88 8.82
C VAL A 210 -12.01 1.88 8.09
N ALA A 211 -12.71 2.77 8.81
CA ALA A 211 -13.63 3.74 8.24
C ALA A 211 -12.93 4.81 7.37
N VAL A 212 -11.66 5.11 7.61
CA VAL A 212 -10.88 6.05 6.77
C VAL A 212 -10.92 5.66 5.29
N VAL A 213 -10.81 4.36 4.98
CA VAL A 213 -10.75 3.87 3.59
C VAL A 213 -12.04 4.15 2.80
N PRO A 214 -13.24 3.70 3.24
CA PRO A 214 -14.48 4.03 2.53
C PRO A 214 -14.76 5.53 2.57
N LEU A 215 -14.38 6.27 3.63
CA LEU A 215 -14.56 7.72 3.66
C LEU A 215 -13.75 8.43 2.57
N ILE A 216 -12.47 8.09 2.40
CA ILE A 216 -11.62 8.64 1.33
C ILE A 216 -12.16 8.24 -0.05
N PHE A 217 -12.55 6.97 -0.22
CA PHE A 217 -13.15 6.51 -1.46
C PHE A 217 -14.43 7.29 -1.81
N LEU A 218 -15.31 7.47 -0.82
CA LEU A 218 -16.55 8.22 -0.97
C LEU A 218 -16.30 9.71 -1.23
N ALA A 219 -15.26 10.31 -0.63
CA ALA A 219 -14.84 11.68 -0.89
C ALA A 219 -14.32 11.89 -2.33
N GLY A 220 -13.87 10.84 -3.00
CA GLY A 220 -13.51 10.88 -4.42
C GLY A 220 -14.68 11.23 -5.35
N PHE A 221 -15.91 10.75 -5.06
CA PHE A 221 -17.08 11.03 -5.90
C PHE A 221 -17.49 12.51 -5.97
N PRO A 222 -17.64 13.27 -4.86
CA PRO A 222 -17.93 14.69 -4.92
C PRO A 222 -16.79 15.47 -5.59
N LEU A 223 -15.53 15.10 -5.34
CA LEU A 223 -14.38 15.72 -6.02
C LEU A 223 -14.45 15.51 -7.55
N ALA A 224 -14.71 14.28 -8.00
CA ALA A 224 -14.88 13.97 -9.42
C ALA A 224 -16.06 14.74 -10.05
N ARG A 225 -17.20 14.82 -9.35
CA ARG A 225 -18.36 15.60 -9.81
C ARG A 225 -18.08 17.11 -9.85
N TRP A 226 -17.33 17.63 -8.88
CA TRP A 226 -16.93 19.04 -8.84
C TRP A 226 -15.98 19.37 -9.99
N LEU A 227 -14.96 18.54 -10.22
CA LEU A 227 -14.04 18.66 -11.35
C LEU A 227 -14.78 18.64 -12.69
N ARG A 228 -15.72 17.71 -12.86
CA ARG A 228 -16.56 17.64 -14.07
C ARG A 228 -17.40 18.90 -14.31
N ARG A 229 -17.83 19.59 -13.25
CA ARG A 229 -18.68 20.81 -13.35
C ARG A 229 -17.88 22.10 -13.50
N HIS A 230 -16.79 22.26 -12.76
CA HIS A 230 -16.05 23.53 -12.66
C HIS A 230 -14.75 23.55 -13.47
N ARG A 231 -14.20 22.38 -13.82
CA ARG A 231 -12.96 22.23 -14.58
C ARG A 231 -13.06 21.05 -15.58
N PRO A 232 -14.00 21.10 -16.54
CA PRO A 232 -14.24 19.98 -17.47
C PRO A 232 -12.98 19.58 -18.25
N GLY A 233 -12.17 20.55 -18.69
CA GLY A 233 -10.90 20.27 -19.37
C GLY A 233 -9.81 19.62 -18.50
N VAL A 234 -9.94 19.60 -17.17
CA VAL A 234 -9.08 18.79 -16.28
C VAL A 234 -9.62 17.35 -16.22
N TYR A 235 -10.94 17.20 -16.07
CA TYR A 235 -11.60 15.90 -16.01
C TYR A 235 -11.42 15.10 -17.31
N GLU A 236 -11.54 15.76 -18.47
CA GLU A 236 -11.36 15.13 -19.78
C GLU A 236 -9.91 14.69 -20.02
N ARG A 237 -8.92 15.51 -19.65
CA ARG A 237 -7.50 15.13 -19.76
C ARG A 237 -7.13 13.99 -18.83
N PHE A 238 -7.69 13.95 -17.62
CA PHE A 238 -7.50 12.86 -16.67
C PHE A 238 -8.13 11.54 -17.15
N ALA A 239 -9.24 11.61 -17.89
CA ALA A 239 -9.94 10.45 -18.44
C ALA A 239 -9.46 10.06 -19.85
N ALA A 240 -8.62 10.88 -20.50
CA ALA A 240 -8.11 10.61 -21.83
C ALA A 240 -7.01 9.55 -21.77
N GLU A 241 -7.14 8.52 -22.62
CA GLU A 241 -6.07 7.57 -22.85
C GLU A 241 -4.90 8.32 -23.53
N PRO A 242 -3.63 8.08 -23.15
CA PRO A 242 -2.49 8.66 -23.86
C PRO A 242 -2.64 8.33 -25.34
N ALA A 243 -2.68 9.34 -26.20
CA ALA A 243 -2.79 9.11 -27.63
C ALA A 243 -1.57 8.31 -28.09
N ASP A 244 -1.78 7.05 -28.47
CA ASP A 244 -0.78 6.25 -29.17
C ASP A 244 -0.44 6.98 -30.49
N GLY A 245 0.70 7.66 -30.52
CA GLY A 245 1.28 8.18 -31.76
C GLY A 245 1.75 9.63 -31.72
N THR A 246 2.88 9.91 -31.07
CA THR A 246 3.80 10.98 -31.51
C THR A 246 5.25 10.67 -31.14
N GLU A 247 5.73 9.48 -31.51
CA GLU A 247 7.16 9.12 -31.45
C GLU A 247 7.78 8.92 -32.85
N ALA A 248 7.10 9.36 -33.92
CA ALA A 248 7.55 9.12 -35.30
C ALA A 248 7.99 10.36 -36.10
N ASP A 249 8.01 11.58 -35.54
CA ASP A 249 8.46 12.74 -36.34
C ASP A 249 9.01 13.88 -35.46
N ALA A 250 10.23 13.72 -34.96
CA ALA A 250 11.07 14.83 -34.48
C ALA A 250 12.53 14.40 -34.40
N ALA A 251 13.15 14.13 -35.55
CA ALA A 251 14.60 14.20 -35.69
C ALA A 251 14.92 14.86 -37.05
N PRO A 252 15.36 16.13 -37.08
CA PRO A 252 16.30 16.57 -38.10
C PRO A 252 17.71 16.04 -37.80
#